data_AF-A0A699YH56-F1
#
_entry.id   AF-A0A699YH56-F1
#
_cell.length_a   1.000
_cell.length_b   1.000
_cell.length_c   1.000
_cell.angle_alpha   90.00
_cell.angle_beta   90.00
_cell.angle_gamma   90.00
#
_symmetry.space_group_name_H-M   'P 1'
#
loop_
_entity.id
_entity.type
_entity.pdbx_description
1 polymer ?
#
loop_
_entity_poly.entity_id
_entity_poly.type
_entity_poly.pdbx_seq_one_letter_code
_entity_poly.pdbx_strand_id
1 'polypeptide(L)'
;MRSNLTRSRTFDPEEADYFYMPIYTSCFIYPIHCWADGPWWHSPSGPRVMHVANMLLEARDWVRSHFPWWNRRGGRDHIFLMTHDEGACYAPIEIFNSSIFLTHWGRLDLHHRSNTAFTPDNYTQEYVYSNQPNGWLKTIQGHPCYDPVK
;
A
#
# COMPACT_ATOMS: atom_id res chain seq x y z
N MET A 1 33.07 1.61 5.53
CA MET A 1 32.15 0.48 5.28
C MET A 1 31.31 0.28 6.54
N ARG A 2 30.00 0.54 6.49
CA ARG A 2 29.13 0.35 7.66
C ARG A 2 28.86 -1.14 7.80
N SER A 3 29.30 -1.71 8.91
CA SER A 3 29.17 -3.12 9.25
C SER A 3 27.71 -3.57 9.32
N ASN A 4 27.47 -4.83 8.94
CA ASN A 4 26.20 -5.54 9.00
C ASN A 4 25.49 -5.30 10.34
N LEU A 5 24.35 -4.61 10.30
CA LEU A 5 23.62 -4.23 11.50
C LEU A 5 22.59 -5.30 11.85
N THR A 6 23.02 -6.22 12.73
CA THR A 6 22.25 -7.31 13.38
C THR A 6 22.03 -8.56 12.52
N ARG A 7 21.80 -9.72 13.17
CA ARG A 7 21.51 -11.01 12.50
C ARG A 7 20.28 -10.96 11.57
N SER A 8 19.38 -10.01 11.79
CA SER A 8 18.07 -9.96 11.12
C SER A 8 17.93 -8.79 10.13
N ARG A 9 19.00 -8.01 9.89
CA ARG A 9 18.95 -6.85 8.98
C ARG A 9 20.28 -6.65 8.28
N THR A 10 20.23 -6.50 6.96
CA THR A 10 21.39 -6.15 6.14
C THR A 10 21.11 -4.87 5.35
N PHE A 11 22.17 -4.20 4.94
CA PHE A 11 22.11 -3.12 3.96
C PHE A 11 22.61 -3.56 2.58
N ASP A 12 23.18 -4.77 2.47
CA ASP A 12 23.53 -5.37 1.20
C ASP A 12 22.27 -6.07 0.62
N PRO A 13 21.72 -5.60 -0.51
CA PRO A 13 20.54 -6.21 -1.09
C PRO A 13 20.78 -7.62 -1.65
N GLU A 14 22.03 -8.02 -1.88
CA GLU A 14 22.37 -9.38 -2.31
C GLU A 14 22.24 -10.40 -1.16
N GLU A 15 22.46 -9.94 0.07
CA GLU A 15 22.28 -10.75 1.29
C GLU A 15 20.83 -10.75 1.80
N ALA A 16 19.96 -9.89 1.24
CA ALA A 16 18.61 -9.69 1.74
C ALA A 16 17.64 -10.78 1.26
N ASP A 17 17.00 -11.46 2.21
CA ASP A 17 15.89 -12.39 1.95
C ASP A 17 14.57 -11.66 1.68
N TYR A 18 14.38 -10.50 2.32
CA TYR A 18 13.19 -9.66 2.24
C TYR A 18 13.57 -8.17 2.18
N PHE A 19 12.71 -7.40 1.53
CA PHE A 19 12.81 -5.94 1.43
C PHE A 19 11.64 -5.30 2.16
N TYR A 20 11.93 -4.43 3.13
CA TYR A 20 10.90 -3.61 3.74
C TYR A 20 10.62 -2.39 2.85
N MET A 21 9.36 -2.17 2.49
CA MET A 21 8.90 -0.99 1.76
C MET A 21 8.53 0.10 2.78
N PRO A 22 9.35 1.17 2.93
CA PRO A 22 9.21 2.13 4.03
C PRO A 22 8.13 3.18 3.75
N ILE A 23 6.94 2.73 3.42
CA ILE A 23 5.79 3.58 3.08
C ILE A 23 4.86 3.63 4.28
N TYR A 24 4.83 4.77 4.98
CA TYR A 24 4.00 4.96 6.17
C TYR A 24 2.61 5.49 5.79
N THR A 25 1.78 4.58 5.29
CA THR A 25 0.42 4.86 4.79
C THR A 25 -0.46 5.59 5.79
N SER A 26 -0.47 5.16 7.06
CA SER A 26 -1.26 5.81 8.11
C SER A 26 -0.78 7.22 8.42
N CYS A 27 0.53 7.48 8.37
CA CYS A 27 1.09 8.83 8.59
C CYS A 27 0.68 9.79 7.47
N PHE A 28 0.53 9.28 6.25
CA PHE A 28 -0.02 10.06 5.16
C PHE A 28 -1.51 10.36 5.37
N ILE A 29 -2.33 9.35 5.70
CA ILE A 29 -3.76 9.55 6.00
C ILE A 29 -3.92 10.56 7.16
N TYR A 30 -3.17 10.37 8.23
CA TYR A 30 -3.13 11.26 9.39
C TYR A 30 -1.69 11.37 9.94
N PRO A 31 -1.07 12.56 9.95
CA PRO A 31 -1.71 13.87 9.86
C PRO A 31 -1.68 14.54 8.47
N ILE A 32 -1.08 13.96 7.43
CA ILE A 32 -0.76 14.77 6.23
C ILE A 32 -2.00 15.17 5.42
N HIS A 33 -2.77 14.20 4.90
CA HIS A 33 -3.86 14.46 3.95
C HIS A 33 -4.99 15.33 4.54
N CYS A 34 -5.20 15.31 5.86
CA CYS A 34 -6.23 16.15 6.51
C CYS A 34 -5.77 17.56 6.87
N TRP A 35 -4.48 17.79 7.08
CA TRP A 35 -4.00 19.01 7.74
C TRP A 35 -2.98 19.81 6.92
N ALA A 36 -2.49 19.27 5.81
CA ALA A 36 -1.56 19.94 4.93
C ALA A 36 -2.21 20.31 3.60
N ASP A 37 -1.69 21.34 2.94
CA ASP A 37 -2.08 21.74 1.57
C ASP A 37 -1.54 20.76 0.49
N GLY A 38 -0.87 19.68 0.94
CA GLY A 38 -0.27 18.63 0.13
C GLY A 38 0.83 17.87 0.92
N PRO A 39 1.47 16.86 0.33
CA PRO A 39 1.28 16.36 -1.03
C PRO A 39 -0.06 15.64 -1.23
N TRP A 40 -0.57 15.71 -2.46
CA TRP A 40 -1.70 14.90 -2.91
C TRP A 40 -1.24 13.90 -3.97
N TRP A 41 -1.69 12.65 -3.87
CA TRP A 41 -1.49 11.66 -4.94
C TRP A 41 -2.52 11.79 -6.06
N HIS A 42 -2.14 12.53 -7.10
CA HIS A 42 -2.80 12.73 -8.40
C HIS A 42 -4.15 13.47 -8.43
N SER A 43 -4.79 13.72 -7.29
CA SER A 43 -6.04 14.50 -7.22
C SER A 43 -6.03 15.36 -5.96
N PRO A 44 -6.60 16.58 -5.93
CA PRO A 44 -6.69 17.38 -4.69
C PRO A 44 -7.87 16.96 -3.79
N SER A 45 -8.63 15.93 -4.16
CA SER A 45 -9.76 15.42 -3.38
C SER A 45 -9.96 13.93 -3.63
N GLY A 46 -10.95 13.35 -2.94
CA GLY A 46 -11.26 11.92 -2.98
C GLY A 46 -10.97 11.23 -1.64
N PRO A 47 -11.27 9.93 -1.52
CA PRO A 47 -11.02 9.17 -0.31
C PRO A 47 -9.52 9.12 0.01
N ARG A 48 -9.10 9.35 1.26
CA ARG A 48 -7.68 9.39 1.66
C ARG A 48 -6.95 8.08 1.34
N VAL A 49 -7.67 6.97 1.48
CA VAL A 49 -7.23 5.61 1.11
C VAL A 49 -6.96 5.43 -0.38
N MET A 50 -7.65 6.15 -1.27
CA MET A 50 -7.34 6.18 -2.71
C MET A 50 -5.95 6.78 -2.95
N HIS A 51 -5.63 7.88 -2.27
CA HIS A 51 -4.30 8.49 -2.38
C HIS A 51 -3.21 7.55 -1.86
N VAL A 52 -3.49 6.77 -0.82
CA VAL A 52 -2.57 5.70 -0.37
C VAL A 52 -2.40 4.63 -1.45
N ALA A 53 -3.48 4.14 -2.04
CA ALA A 53 -3.40 3.14 -3.10
C ALA A 53 -2.52 3.63 -4.26
N ASN A 54 -2.69 4.88 -4.68
CA ASN A 54 -1.86 5.54 -5.68
C ASN A 54 -0.38 5.64 -5.23
N MET A 55 -0.13 6.06 -3.98
CA MET A 55 1.21 6.12 -3.41
C MET A 55 1.92 4.77 -3.43
N LEU A 56 1.21 3.70 -3.08
CA LEU A 56 1.77 2.34 -3.09
C LEU A 56 2.14 1.89 -4.51
N LEU A 57 1.29 2.15 -5.50
CA LEU A 57 1.57 1.87 -6.92
C LEU A 57 2.78 2.65 -7.43
N GLU A 58 2.85 3.95 -7.14
CA GLU A 58 3.96 4.80 -7.55
C GLU A 58 5.27 4.35 -6.91
N ALA A 59 5.28 4.04 -5.61
CA ALA A 59 6.47 3.57 -4.92
C ALA A 59 6.94 2.21 -5.46
N ARG A 60 6.02 1.28 -5.73
CA ARG A 60 6.34 0.04 -6.43
C ARG A 60 6.99 0.32 -7.79
N ASP A 61 6.38 1.16 -8.62
CA ASP A 61 6.87 1.42 -9.98
C ASP A 61 8.22 2.15 -9.96
N TRP A 62 8.44 3.01 -8.97
CA TRP A 62 9.75 3.61 -8.73
C TRP A 62 10.79 2.54 -8.37
N VAL A 63 10.52 1.65 -7.42
CA VAL A 63 11.45 0.57 -7.07
C VAL A 63 11.73 -0.33 -8.28
N ARG A 64 10.70 -0.69 -9.05
CA ARG A 64 10.82 -1.51 -10.26
C ARG A 64 11.68 -0.89 -11.35
N SER A 65 11.65 0.43 -11.49
CA SER A 65 12.39 1.16 -12.53
C SER A 65 13.83 1.48 -12.12
N HIS A 66 14.11 1.54 -10.81
CA HIS A 66 15.42 1.93 -10.28
C HIS A 66 16.26 0.75 -9.77
N PHE A 67 15.64 -0.37 -9.41
CA PHE A 67 16.32 -1.52 -8.83
C PHE A 67 15.85 -2.84 -9.43
N PRO A 68 16.73 -3.86 -9.51
CA PRO A 68 16.35 -5.17 -10.05
C PRO A 68 15.49 -5.99 -9.07
N TRP A 69 15.48 -5.63 -7.78
CA TRP A 69 15.01 -6.48 -6.70
C TRP A 69 13.53 -6.80 -6.73
N TRP A 70 12.68 -5.84 -7.10
CA TRP A 70 11.26 -6.12 -7.28
C TRP A 70 11.04 -7.17 -8.37
N ASN A 71 11.60 -6.94 -9.56
CA ASN A 71 11.36 -7.79 -10.72
C ASN A 71 12.03 -9.17 -10.56
N ARG A 72 13.09 -9.30 -9.75
CA ARG A 72 13.77 -10.57 -9.46
C ARG A 72 12.83 -11.64 -8.90
N ARG A 73 11.89 -11.27 -8.02
CA ARG A 73 10.92 -12.20 -7.41
C ARG A 73 9.46 -11.80 -7.63
N GLY A 74 9.23 -10.75 -8.41
CA GLY A 74 7.91 -10.20 -8.69
C GLY A 74 7.22 -9.63 -7.44
N GLY A 75 7.96 -9.07 -6.49
CA GLY A 75 7.41 -8.46 -5.27
C GLY A 75 7.14 -9.40 -4.09
N ARG A 76 7.36 -10.73 -4.24
CA ARG A 76 7.08 -11.74 -3.20
C ARG A 76 7.92 -11.64 -1.94
N ASP A 77 9.07 -10.99 -2.06
CA ASP A 77 10.00 -10.70 -0.98
C ASP A 77 9.83 -9.27 -0.43
N HIS A 78 8.82 -8.51 -0.88
CA HIS A 78 8.59 -7.13 -0.45
C HIS A 78 7.48 -7.08 0.61
N ILE A 79 7.80 -6.44 1.74
CA ILE A 79 6.93 -6.33 2.91
C ILE A 79 6.40 -4.89 2.99
N PHE A 80 5.07 -4.74 2.98
CA PHE A 80 4.38 -3.47 3.17
C PHE A 80 3.73 -3.42 4.55
N LEU A 81 3.90 -2.30 5.25
CA LEU A 81 3.23 -2.03 6.51
C LEU A 81 1.92 -1.27 6.27
N MET A 82 0.79 -1.84 6.71
CA MET A 82 -0.51 -1.18 6.66
C MET A 82 -1.17 -1.18 8.03
N THR A 83 -1.05 -0.06 8.73
CA THR A 83 -1.46 0.12 10.13
C THR A 83 -2.67 1.04 10.29
N HIS A 84 -3.34 1.42 9.20
CA HIS A 84 -4.61 2.14 9.25
C HIS A 84 -5.71 1.19 9.72
N ASP A 85 -6.80 1.71 10.27
CA ASP A 85 -7.81 0.95 11.01
C ASP A 85 -8.45 -0.19 10.19
N GLU A 86 -8.54 -0.05 8.87
CA GLU A 86 -9.04 -1.09 7.96
C GLU A 86 -7.92 -1.88 7.24
N GLY A 87 -6.71 -1.83 7.78
CA GLY A 87 -5.57 -2.66 7.40
C GLY A 87 -5.25 -2.60 5.91
N ALA A 88 -5.15 -3.76 5.26
CA ALA A 88 -4.82 -3.87 3.84
C ALA A 88 -6.04 -3.97 2.90
N CYS A 89 -7.26 -3.64 3.35
CA CYS A 89 -8.46 -3.70 2.50
C CYS A 89 -8.35 -2.86 1.22
N TYR A 90 -7.64 -1.74 1.27
CA TYR A 90 -7.51 -0.80 0.17
C TYR A 90 -6.10 -0.85 -0.46
N ALA A 91 -5.36 -1.92 -0.20
CA ALA A 91 -4.12 -2.19 -0.94
C ALA A 91 -4.44 -2.36 -2.44
N PRO A 92 -3.61 -1.85 -3.36
CA PRO A 92 -3.80 -2.16 -4.77
C PRO A 92 -3.71 -3.66 -5.01
N ILE A 93 -4.65 -4.24 -5.78
CA ILE A 93 -4.72 -5.69 -6.02
C ILE A 93 -3.40 -6.26 -6.57
N GLU A 94 -2.73 -5.50 -7.43
CA GLU A 94 -1.46 -5.90 -8.02
C GLU A 94 -0.35 -6.06 -6.98
N ILE A 95 -0.38 -5.27 -5.89
CA ILE A 95 0.57 -5.38 -4.78
C ILE A 95 0.08 -6.43 -3.78
N PHE A 96 -1.22 -6.44 -3.46
CA PHE A 96 -1.82 -7.41 -2.57
C PHE A 96 -1.54 -8.85 -3.01
N ASN A 97 -1.65 -9.13 -4.31
CA ASN A 97 -1.43 -10.47 -4.85
C ASN A 97 0.04 -10.87 -4.88
N SER A 98 0.95 -9.91 -4.95
CA SER A 98 2.37 -10.20 -5.15
C SER A 98 3.21 -10.14 -3.89
N SER A 99 2.77 -9.45 -2.83
CA SER A 99 3.63 -9.01 -1.73
C SER A 99 3.10 -9.39 -0.35
N ILE A 100 3.93 -9.18 0.67
CA ILE A 100 3.64 -9.52 2.06
C ILE A 100 3.09 -8.28 2.76
N PHE A 101 2.01 -8.43 3.51
CA PHE A 101 1.39 -7.35 4.27
C PHE A 101 1.55 -7.59 5.76
N LEU A 102 2.27 -6.68 6.41
CA LEU A 102 2.26 -6.58 7.86
C LEU A 102 1.12 -5.64 8.26
N THR A 103 0.07 -6.21 8.84
CA THR A 103 -1.13 -5.48 9.25
C THR A 103 -1.66 -6.02 10.58
N HIS A 104 -2.41 -5.19 11.30
CA HIS A 104 -2.99 -5.53 12.61
C HIS A 104 -4.45 -5.98 12.51
N TRP A 105 -5.06 -5.84 11.33
CA TRP A 105 -6.47 -6.12 11.10
C TRP A 105 -6.65 -6.72 9.70
N GLY A 106 -7.61 -7.63 9.53
CA GLY A 106 -7.83 -8.31 8.27
C GLY A 106 -9.13 -9.08 8.21
N ARG A 107 -9.83 -8.97 7.09
CA ARG A 107 -11.02 -9.74 6.72
C ARG A 107 -10.69 -10.73 5.63
N LEU A 108 -11.40 -11.85 5.61
CA LEU A 108 -11.20 -12.94 4.65
C LEU A 108 -12.19 -12.92 3.49
N ASP A 109 -13.26 -12.12 3.55
CA ASP A 109 -14.26 -12.05 2.48
C ASP A 109 -13.78 -11.20 1.29
N LEU A 110 -13.97 -11.72 0.07
CA LEU A 110 -13.59 -11.05 -1.18
C LEU A 110 -14.46 -9.84 -1.54
N HIS A 111 -15.66 -9.77 -0.96
CA HIS A 111 -16.65 -8.72 -1.21
C HIS A 111 -16.84 -7.85 0.02
N HIS A 112 -15.73 -7.35 0.56
CA HIS A 112 -15.72 -6.49 1.72
C HIS A 112 -16.15 -5.05 1.37
N ARG A 113 -16.63 -4.33 2.39
CA ARG A 113 -16.99 -2.91 2.34
C ARG A 113 -16.44 -2.23 3.58
N SER A 114 -16.16 -0.94 3.44
CA SER A 114 -15.63 -0.11 4.51
C SER A 114 -16.65 0.00 5.63
N ASN A 115 -16.17 -0.18 6.84
CA ASN A 115 -16.91 0.00 8.08
C ASN A 115 -16.52 1.29 8.81
N THR A 116 -15.68 2.14 8.18
CA THR A 116 -15.26 3.39 8.80
C THR A 116 -16.47 4.29 9.08
N ALA A 117 -16.44 4.94 10.25
CA ALA A 117 -17.38 6.02 10.56
C ALA A 117 -16.89 7.37 10.02
N PHE A 118 -15.67 7.44 9.48
CA PHE A 118 -15.07 8.66 8.97
C PHE A 118 -15.09 8.66 7.44
N THR A 119 -16.08 9.36 6.85
CA THR A 119 -16.35 9.35 5.40
C THR A 119 -15.11 9.49 4.51
N PRO A 120 -14.12 10.36 4.81
CA PRO A 120 -12.91 10.46 3.99
C PRO A 120 -12.09 9.17 3.87
N ASP A 121 -12.21 8.22 4.79
CA ASP A 121 -11.50 6.91 4.74
C ASP A 121 -12.29 5.81 4.04
N ASN A 122 -13.51 6.10 3.60
CA ASN A 122 -14.39 5.07 3.08
C ASN A 122 -13.86 4.48 1.77
N TYR A 123 -13.21 3.32 1.84
CA TYR A 123 -12.67 2.64 0.66
C TYR A 123 -13.75 2.04 -0.26
N THR A 124 -15.03 2.16 0.09
CA THR A 124 -16.17 1.79 -0.79
C THR A 124 -16.71 3.00 -1.57
N GLN A 125 -16.26 4.21 -1.24
CA GLN A 125 -16.66 5.42 -1.95
C GLN A 125 -15.92 5.52 -3.29
N GLU A 126 -16.65 5.46 -4.40
CA GLU A 126 -16.08 5.68 -5.72
C GLU A 126 -15.65 7.15 -5.92
N TYR A 127 -14.62 7.35 -6.73
CA TYR A 127 -14.10 8.66 -7.11
C TYR A 127 -13.46 8.59 -8.49
N VAL A 128 -13.88 9.48 -9.38
CA VAL A 128 -13.44 9.53 -10.78
C VAL A 128 -12.74 10.86 -11.01
N TYR A 129 -11.56 10.82 -11.62
CA TYR A 129 -10.80 12.01 -12.01
C TYR A 129 -9.93 11.71 -13.25
N SER A 130 -9.21 12.72 -13.74
CA SER A 130 -8.48 12.67 -15.02
C SER A 130 -7.56 11.45 -15.18
N ASN A 131 -6.85 11.04 -14.13
CA ASN A 131 -5.88 9.93 -14.23
C ASN A 131 -6.53 8.56 -13.97
N GLN A 132 -7.76 8.54 -13.44
CA GLN A 132 -8.55 7.33 -13.22
C GLN A 132 -9.98 7.55 -13.74
N PRO A 133 -10.17 7.66 -15.08
CA PRO A 133 -11.47 8.01 -15.68
C PRO A 133 -12.54 6.91 -15.49
N ASN A 134 -12.11 5.69 -15.16
CA ASN A 134 -13.00 4.56 -14.91
C ASN A 134 -13.18 4.28 -13.41
N GLY A 135 -12.91 5.26 -12.55
CA GLY A 135 -12.96 5.10 -11.10
C GLY A 135 -11.69 4.47 -10.52
N TRP A 136 -11.51 4.66 -9.21
CA TRP A 136 -10.36 4.14 -8.48
C TRP A 136 -10.63 2.78 -7.85
N LEU A 137 -11.89 2.42 -7.57
CA LEU A 137 -12.22 1.18 -6.84
C LEU A 137 -11.70 -0.08 -7.54
N LYS A 138 -11.64 -0.08 -8.88
CA LYS A 138 -11.04 -1.15 -9.68
C LYS A 138 -9.59 -1.47 -9.30
N THR A 139 -8.88 -0.53 -8.67
CA THR A 139 -7.49 -0.66 -8.24
C THR A 139 -7.35 -1.59 -7.04
N ILE A 140 -8.40 -1.69 -6.20
CA ILE A 140 -8.37 -2.43 -4.92
C ILE A 140 -9.36 -3.61 -4.89
N GLN A 141 -10.20 -3.77 -5.91
CA GLN A 141 -11.18 -4.86 -5.95
C GLN A 141 -10.52 -6.20 -6.30
N GLY A 142 -11.03 -7.28 -5.71
CA GLY A 142 -10.69 -8.66 -6.10
C GLY A 142 -9.75 -9.38 -5.14
N HIS A 143 -9.57 -8.89 -3.91
CA HIS A 143 -8.82 -9.56 -2.86
C HIS A 143 -9.50 -9.39 -1.49
N PRO A 144 -9.22 -10.28 -0.51
CA PRO A 144 -9.63 -10.05 0.87
C PRO A 144 -8.72 -9.01 1.52
N CYS A 145 -9.04 -8.51 2.72
CA CYS A 145 -8.13 -7.58 3.41
C CYS A 145 -6.94 -8.29 4.09
N TYR A 146 -6.98 -9.63 4.17
CA TYR A 146 -5.90 -10.47 4.67
C TYR A 146 -6.00 -11.87 4.06
N ASP A 147 -4.84 -12.49 3.80
CA ASP A 147 -4.72 -13.84 3.29
C ASP A 147 -3.80 -14.65 4.21
N PRO A 148 -4.33 -15.63 4.98
CA PRO A 148 -3.55 -16.40 5.96
C PRO A 148 -2.64 -17.45 5.32
N VAL A 149 -2.73 -17.67 4.00
CA VAL A 149 -1.92 -18.68 3.28
C VAL A 149 -0.63 -18.06 2.71
N LYS A 150 -0.53 -16.73 2.72
CA LYS A 150 0.66 -15.99 2.26
C LYS A 150 1.69 -15.78 3.37
#